data_AF-A0A2S5RHZ2-F1
#
_entry.id   AF-A0A2S5RHZ2-F1
#
_cell.length_a   1.000
_cell.length_b   1.000
_cell.length_c   1.000
_cell.angle_alpha   90.00
_cell.angle_beta   90.00
_cell.angle_gamma   90.00
#
_symmetry.space_group_name_H-M   'P 1'
#
loop_
_entity.id
_entity.type
_entity.pdbx_description
1 polymer ?
#
loop_
_entity_poly.entity_id
_entity_poly.type
_entity_poly.pdbx_seq_one_letter_code
_entity_poly.pdbx_strand_id
1 'polypeptide(L)'
;MNSKSKNISKLSKKNKYFKEADNNFNRTSTEYKYKYNKKLRYYHYLIVVAFVFVYTIVTFLLTYFLNNTQENLWEYLITSAAFLFLLFAIINGWLRNRKTAKFFNDSRKRYHSTFTEEEGKSKKISKVLFLISFLFFVEIIIIILSTL
;
A
#
# COMPACT_ATOMS: atom_id res chain seq x y z
N MET A 1 30.67 31.75 43.81
CA MET A 1 29.88 31.33 42.62
C MET A 1 28.72 30.44 43.08
N ASN A 2 27.50 30.87 42.76
CA ASN A 2 26.22 30.53 43.40
C ASN A 2 25.76 29.06 43.25
N SER A 3 25.36 28.42 44.36
CA SER A 3 24.66 27.12 44.40
C SER A 3 23.41 27.08 43.51
N LYS A 4 22.78 28.24 43.31
CA LYS A 4 21.62 28.46 42.42
C LYS A 4 21.93 28.15 40.95
N SER A 5 23.13 28.46 40.43
CA SER A 5 23.47 28.17 39.02
C SER A 5 23.77 26.68 38.76
N LYS A 6 24.32 25.98 39.77
CA LYS A 6 24.49 24.51 39.73
C LYS A 6 23.14 23.79 39.71
N ASN A 7 22.12 24.29 40.39
CA ASN A 7 20.77 23.70 40.34
C ASN A 7 20.06 23.94 39.00
N ILE A 8 20.19 25.13 38.40
CA ILE A 8 19.58 25.44 37.10
C ILE A 8 20.18 24.57 35.98
N SER A 9 21.50 24.36 35.98
CA SER A 9 22.16 23.49 34.98
C SER A 9 21.80 22.01 35.13
N LYS A 10 21.57 21.51 36.35
CA LYS A 10 21.06 20.15 36.59
C LYS A 10 19.62 19.97 36.10
N LEU A 11 18.75 20.96 36.33
CA LEU A 11 17.36 20.96 35.83
C LEU A 11 17.30 21.01 34.29
N SER A 12 18.15 21.84 33.67
CA SER A 12 18.29 21.91 32.22
C SER A 12 18.73 20.56 31.60
N LYS A 13 19.75 19.92 32.18
CA LYS A 13 20.18 18.58 31.74
C LYS A 13 19.08 17.55 31.91
N LYS A 14 18.40 17.52 33.07
CA LYS A 14 17.26 16.62 33.34
C LYS A 14 16.18 16.78 32.27
N ASN A 15 15.75 18.01 31.98
CA ASN A 15 14.75 18.30 30.94
C ASN A 15 15.18 17.85 29.53
N LYS A 16 16.48 17.95 29.21
CA LYS A 16 17.01 17.45 27.93
C LYS A 16 16.86 15.93 27.82
N TYR A 17 17.18 15.18 28.88
CA TYR A 17 17.03 13.71 28.90
C TYR A 17 15.57 13.28 28.81
N PHE A 18 14.65 13.95 29.53
CA PHE A 18 13.22 13.66 29.42
C PHE A 18 12.70 13.90 28.00
N LYS A 19 13.06 15.05 27.40
CA LYS A 19 12.67 15.36 26.02
C LYS A 19 13.23 14.36 25.01
N GLU A 20 14.45 13.88 25.22
CA GLU A 20 15.08 12.87 24.36
C GLU A 20 14.42 11.48 24.52
N ALA A 21 14.09 11.09 25.75
CA ALA A 21 13.33 9.87 26.04
C ALA A 21 11.93 9.92 25.40
N ASP A 22 11.20 11.03 25.56
CA ASP A 22 9.88 11.22 24.95
C ASP A 22 9.94 11.20 23.42
N ASN A 23 10.96 11.83 22.82
CA ASN A 23 11.16 11.79 21.37
C ASN A 23 11.44 10.38 20.85
N ASN A 24 12.24 9.60 21.59
CA ASN A 24 12.54 8.21 21.24
C ASN A 24 11.31 7.30 21.40
N PHE A 25 10.53 7.50 22.47
CA PHE A 25 9.26 6.79 22.65
C PHE A 25 8.26 7.11 21.54
N ASN A 26 8.12 8.39 21.18
CA ASN A 26 7.23 8.80 20.10
C ASN A 26 7.66 8.21 18.75
N ARG A 27 8.96 8.20 18.43
CA ARG A 27 9.50 7.58 17.20
C ARG A 27 9.25 6.08 17.14
N THR A 28 9.52 5.35 18.22
CA THR A 28 9.27 3.90 18.26
C THR A 28 7.79 3.57 18.12
N SER A 29 6.92 4.39 18.72
CA SER A 29 5.47 4.23 18.58
C SER A 29 4.98 4.47 17.13
N THR A 30 5.50 5.48 16.43
CA THR A 30 5.10 5.77 15.05
C THR A 30 5.61 4.71 14.08
N GLU A 31 6.84 4.23 14.28
CA GLU A 31 7.39 3.11 13.51
C GLU A 31 6.59 1.81 13.70
N TYR A 32 6.17 1.52 14.93
CA TYR A 32 5.32 0.36 15.21
C TYR A 32 3.98 0.47 14.47
N LYS A 33 3.30 1.62 14.59
CA LYS A 33 2.03 1.87 13.89
C LYS A 33 2.19 1.81 12.37
N TYR A 34 3.31 2.31 11.83
CA TYR A 34 3.65 2.18 10.42
C TYR A 34 3.77 0.71 10.00
N LYS A 35 4.57 -0.09 10.72
CA LYS A 35 4.78 -1.51 10.42
C LYS A 35 3.46 -2.29 10.46
N TYR A 36 2.63 -2.03 11.48
CA TYR A 36 1.31 -2.62 11.61
C TYR A 36 0.39 -2.26 10.45
N ASN A 37 0.33 -0.98 10.07
CA ASN A 37 -0.50 -0.51 8.97
C ASN A 37 0.01 -0.91 7.58
N LYS A 38 1.30 -1.25 7.42
CA LYS A 38 1.89 -1.72 6.15
C LYS A 38 1.66 -3.22 5.91
N LYS A 39 1.41 -4.00 6.97
CA LYS A 39 1.29 -5.46 6.90
C LYS A 39 -0.07 -5.87 6.34
N LEU A 40 -0.05 -6.81 5.39
CA LEU A 40 -1.26 -7.51 4.96
C LEU A 40 -1.62 -8.57 6.00
N ARG A 41 -2.90 -8.63 6.37
CA ARG A 41 -3.45 -9.66 7.25
C ARG A 41 -4.22 -10.67 6.41
N TYR A 42 -4.42 -11.88 6.94
CA TYR A 42 -5.09 -12.98 6.26
C TYR A 42 -6.41 -12.57 5.57
N TYR A 43 -7.25 -11.76 6.23
CA TYR A 43 -8.52 -11.31 5.64
C TYR A 43 -8.37 -10.43 4.40
N HIS A 44 -7.24 -9.72 4.23
CA HIS A 44 -7.01 -8.97 2.99
C HIS A 44 -6.79 -9.92 1.81
N TYR A 45 -6.14 -11.06 2.03
CA TYR A 45 -5.98 -12.08 0.99
C TYR A 45 -7.33 -12.72 0.65
N LEU A 46 -8.17 -12.98 1.66
CA LEU A 46 -9.53 -13.48 1.44
C LEU A 46 -10.37 -12.48 0.63
N ILE A 47 -10.28 -11.18 0.92
CA ILE A 47 -10.94 -10.14 0.13
C ILE A 47 -10.43 -10.13 -1.31
N VAL A 48 -9.12 -10.26 -1.54
CA VAL A 48 -8.54 -10.30 -2.88
C VAL A 48 -9.09 -11.48 -3.68
N VAL A 49 -9.08 -12.68 -3.10
CA VAL A 49 -9.57 -13.89 -3.76
C VAL A 49 -11.08 -13.79 -4.01
N ALA A 50 -11.85 -13.35 -3.02
CA ALA A 50 -13.29 -13.16 -3.16
C ALA A 50 -13.63 -12.14 -4.27
N PHE A 51 -12.88 -11.03 -4.34
CA PHE A 51 -13.08 -10.01 -5.36
C PHE A 51 -12.81 -10.56 -6.77
N VAL A 52 -11.69 -11.25 -6.97
CA VAL A 52 -11.34 -11.87 -8.25
C VAL A 52 -12.41 -12.88 -8.64
N PHE A 53 -12.79 -13.77 -7.73
CA PHE A 53 -13.82 -14.78 -7.97
C PHE A 53 -15.18 -14.19 -8.37
N VAL A 54 -15.64 -13.16 -7.65
CA VAL A 54 -16.90 -12.47 -7.99
C VAL A 54 -16.80 -11.79 -9.35
N TYR A 55 -15.67 -11.14 -9.66
CA TYR A 55 -15.46 -10.50 -10.96
C TYR A 55 -15.45 -11.51 -12.10
N THR A 56 -14.77 -12.64 -11.93
CA THR A 56 -14.76 -13.80 -12.83
C THR A 56 -16.20 -14.29 -13.06
N ILE A 57 -17.01 -14.52 -12.01
CA ILE A 57 -18.41 -14.96 -12.21
C ILE A 57 -19.21 -13.92 -13.01
N VAL A 58 -19.11 -12.64 -12.65
CA VAL A 58 -19.86 -11.57 -13.32
C VAL A 58 -19.47 -11.47 -14.79
N THR A 59 -18.18 -11.51 -15.08
CA THR A 59 -17.67 -11.48 -16.45
C THR A 59 -18.20 -12.67 -17.26
N PHE A 60 -18.39 -13.83 -16.63
CA PHE A 60 -18.74 -15.08 -17.31
C PHE A 60 -20.21 -15.04 -17.68
N LEU A 61 -21.03 -14.59 -16.73
CA LEU A 61 -22.44 -14.33 -16.96
C LEU A 61 -22.63 -13.27 -18.05
N LEU A 62 -21.86 -12.18 -18.04
CA LEU A 62 -21.93 -11.15 -19.08
C LEU A 62 -21.60 -11.74 -20.45
N THR A 63 -20.51 -12.49 -20.59
CA THR A 63 -20.16 -13.15 -21.85
C THR A 63 -21.24 -14.13 -22.29
N TYR A 64 -21.78 -14.94 -21.38
CA TYR A 64 -22.83 -15.91 -21.68
C TYR A 64 -24.11 -15.24 -22.21
N PHE A 65 -24.55 -14.12 -21.61
CA PHE A 65 -25.75 -13.42 -22.06
C PHE A 65 -25.52 -12.56 -23.31
N LEU A 66 -24.30 -12.07 -23.54
CA LEU A 66 -23.93 -11.21 -24.67
C LEU A 66 -23.37 -11.99 -25.87
N ASN A 67 -23.31 -13.33 -25.78
CA ASN A 67 -22.59 -14.22 -26.68
C ASN A 67 -23.05 -14.22 -28.16
N ASN A 68 -24.03 -13.40 -28.52
CA ASN A 68 -24.51 -13.26 -29.89
C ASN A 68 -23.65 -12.32 -30.76
N THR A 69 -22.69 -11.56 -30.20
CA THR A 69 -22.04 -10.47 -30.96
C THR A 69 -20.51 -10.40 -30.89
N GLN A 70 -19.83 -10.97 -29.89
CA GLN A 70 -18.37 -10.87 -29.76
C GLN A 70 -17.73 -12.13 -29.22
N GLU A 71 -16.95 -12.80 -30.08
CA GLU A 71 -16.01 -13.84 -29.67
C GLU A 71 -14.95 -13.24 -28.73
N ASN A 72 -14.58 -13.97 -27.68
CA ASN A 72 -13.53 -13.61 -26.71
C ASN A 72 -13.80 -12.39 -25.82
N LEU A 73 -15.06 -11.95 -25.68
CA LEU A 73 -15.43 -10.84 -24.77
C LEU A 73 -14.92 -11.08 -23.33
N TRP A 74 -14.96 -12.32 -22.87
CA TRP A 74 -14.41 -12.76 -21.59
C TRP A 74 -12.93 -12.38 -21.40
N GLU A 75 -12.09 -12.69 -22.39
CA GLU A 75 -10.65 -12.44 -22.35
C GLU A 75 -10.35 -10.94 -22.30
N TYR A 76 -11.08 -10.14 -23.09
CA TYR A 76 -10.92 -8.69 -23.09
C TYR A 76 -11.29 -8.07 -21.74
N LEU A 77 -12.37 -8.54 -21.10
CA LEU A 77 -12.80 -8.02 -19.81
C LEU A 77 -11.79 -8.34 -18.71
N ILE A 78 -11.30 -9.58 -18.62
CA ILE A 78 -10.27 -9.96 -17.63
C ILE A 78 -8.96 -9.21 -17.88
N THR A 79 -8.54 -9.11 -19.14
CA THR A 79 -7.32 -8.36 -19.52
C THR A 79 -7.44 -6.88 -19.15
N SER A 80 -8.59 -6.27 -19.40
CA SER A 80 -8.85 -4.88 -19.02
C SER A 80 -8.80 -4.69 -17.51
N ALA A 81 -9.35 -5.63 -16.73
CA ALA A 81 -9.29 -5.60 -15.28
C ALA A 81 -7.84 -5.72 -14.77
N ALA A 82 -7.08 -6.69 -15.27
CA ALA A 82 -5.67 -6.87 -14.92
C ALA A 82 -4.87 -5.58 -15.14
N PHE A 83 -5.06 -4.94 -16.31
CA PHE A 83 -4.41 -3.69 -16.67
C PHE A 83 -4.86 -2.51 -15.79
N LEU A 84 -6.16 -2.36 -15.54
CA LEU A 84 -6.70 -1.29 -14.70
C LEU A 84 -6.17 -1.36 -13.27
N PHE A 85 -6.16 -2.54 -12.67
CA PHE A 85 -5.62 -2.73 -11.31
C PHE A 85 -4.12 -2.47 -11.24
N LEU A 86 -3.36 -2.86 -12.27
CA LEU A 86 -1.94 -2.53 -12.38
C LEU A 86 -1.73 -1.02 -12.46
N LEU A 87 -2.51 -0.35 -13.31
CA LEU A 87 -2.43 1.10 -13.49
C LEU A 87 -2.74 1.83 -12.17
N PHE A 88 -3.78 1.43 -11.44
CA PHE A 88 -4.08 1.99 -10.12
C PHE A 88 -2.97 1.73 -9.10
N ALA A 89 -2.32 0.56 -9.13
CA ALA A 89 -1.18 0.27 -8.25
C ALA A 89 0.00 1.22 -8.53
N ILE A 90 0.29 1.47 -9.81
CA ILE A 90 1.34 2.40 -10.26
C ILE A 90 1.01 3.84 -9.87
N ILE A 91 -0.22 4.31 -10.16
CA ILE A 91 -0.66 5.66 -9.81
C ILE A 91 -0.57 5.89 -8.30
N ASN A 92 -1.03 4.95 -7.48
CA ASN A 92 -0.91 5.05 -6.02
C ASN A 92 0.57 5.07 -5.57
N GLY A 93 1.44 4.29 -6.22
CA GLY A 93 2.88 4.33 -5.99
C GLY A 93 3.49 5.70 -6.31
N TRP A 94 3.11 6.29 -7.43
CA TRP A 94 3.56 7.62 -7.84
C TRP A 94 3.06 8.73 -6.91
N LEU A 95 1.79 8.69 -6.52
CA LEU A 95 1.21 9.63 -5.54
C LEU A 95 1.95 9.56 -4.20
N ARG A 96 2.25 8.35 -3.72
CA ARG A 96 3.04 8.15 -2.50
C ARG A 96 4.43 8.75 -2.62
N ASN A 97 5.16 8.49 -3.71
CA ASN A 97 6.51 9.02 -3.91
C ASN A 97 6.52 10.56 -3.94
N ARG A 98 5.49 11.19 -4.53
CA ARG A 98 5.30 12.65 -4.50
C ARG A 98 5.05 13.16 -3.07
N LYS A 99 4.22 12.48 -2.29
CA LYS A 99 3.98 12.83 -0.88
C LYS A 99 5.27 12.73 -0.05
N THR A 100 6.07 11.69 -0.26
CA THR A 100 7.38 11.53 0.41
C THR A 100 8.35 12.66 0.07
N ALA A 101 8.44 13.06 -1.20
CA ALA A 101 9.29 14.18 -1.62
C ALA A 101 8.91 15.48 -0.89
N LYS A 102 7.60 15.75 -0.79
CA LYS A 102 7.07 16.92 -0.07
C LYS A 102 7.33 16.83 1.43
N PHE A 103 7.19 15.65 2.03
CA PHE A 103 7.45 15.44 3.46
C PHE A 103 8.89 15.77 3.85
N PHE A 104 9.87 15.36 3.03
CA PHE A 104 11.29 15.64 3.30
C PHE A 104 11.79 16.97 2.69
N ASN A 105 10.94 17.68 1.95
CA ASN A 105 11.32 18.82 1.10
C ASN A 105 12.56 18.54 0.22
N ASP A 106 12.71 17.30 -0.22
CA ASP A 106 13.89 16.82 -0.94
C ASP A 106 13.48 15.76 -1.95
N SER A 107 13.72 16.04 -3.23
CA SER A 107 13.38 15.15 -4.33
C SER A 107 14.22 13.87 -4.36
N ARG A 108 15.42 13.87 -3.76
CA ARG A 108 16.27 12.67 -3.67
C ARG A 108 15.71 11.65 -2.69
N LYS A 109 14.93 12.12 -1.71
CA LYS A 109 14.32 11.27 -0.68
C LYS A 109 12.99 10.64 -1.08
N ARG A 110 12.58 10.73 -2.35
CA ARG A 110 11.33 10.19 -2.90
C ARG A 110 11.03 8.73 -2.53
N TYR A 111 12.06 7.91 -2.37
CA TYR A 111 11.94 6.48 -2.07
C TYR A 111 12.16 6.12 -0.59
N HIS A 112 12.45 7.11 0.25
CA HIS A 112 12.60 6.90 1.69
C HIS A 112 11.23 6.72 2.36
N SER A 113 11.22 6.01 3.49
CA SER A 113 9.99 5.88 4.29
C SER A 113 9.84 7.10 5.20
N THR A 114 8.65 7.69 5.22
CA THR A 114 8.27 8.77 6.14
C THR A 114 7.83 8.21 7.50
N PHE A 115 7.62 6.90 7.60
CA PHE A 115 7.13 6.19 8.79
C PHE A 115 5.77 6.72 9.28
N THR A 116 4.99 7.33 8.38
CA THR A 116 3.65 7.81 8.69
C THR A 116 2.63 6.69 8.48
N GLU A 117 1.57 6.66 9.28
CA GLU A 117 0.51 5.66 9.15
C GLU A 117 -0.13 5.66 7.75
N GLU A 118 -0.30 6.85 7.16
CA GLU A 118 -0.82 7.02 5.81
C GLU A 118 0.06 6.36 4.74
N GLU A 119 1.39 6.46 4.87
CA GLU A 119 2.32 5.79 3.96
C GLU A 119 2.17 4.27 4.09
N GLY A 120 2.02 3.77 5.32
CA GLY A 120 1.76 2.36 5.59
C GLY A 120 0.47 1.87 4.92
N LYS A 121 -0.64 2.61 5.09
CA LYS A 121 -1.93 2.32 4.45
C LYS A 121 -1.82 2.35 2.92
N SER A 122 -1.17 3.38 2.35
CA SER A 122 -0.96 3.47 0.89
C SER A 122 -0.13 2.31 0.34
N LYS A 123 0.95 1.90 1.04
CA LYS A 123 1.74 0.71 0.67
C LYS A 123 0.90 -0.57 0.71
N LYS A 124 0.02 -0.71 1.70
CA LYS A 124 -0.90 -1.84 1.80
C LYS A 124 -1.87 -1.88 0.61
N ILE A 125 -2.48 -0.74 0.28
CA ILE A 125 -3.39 -0.62 -0.88
C ILE A 125 -2.66 -1.00 -2.18
N SER A 126 -1.44 -0.49 -2.42
CA SER A 126 -0.65 -0.89 -3.60
C SER A 126 -0.45 -2.40 -3.68
N LYS A 127 -0.18 -3.09 -2.56
CA LYS A 127 -0.03 -4.55 -2.55
C LYS A 127 -1.34 -5.27 -2.87
N VAL A 128 -2.47 -4.81 -2.35
CA VAL A 128 -3.79 -5.39 -2.66
C VAL A 128 -4.10 -5.24 -4.15
N LEU A 129 -3.95 -4.03 -4.70
CA LEU A 129 -4.18 -3.77 -6.13
C LEU A 129 -3.26 -4.62 -7.01
N PHE A 130 -1.98 -4.73 -6.63
CA PHE A 130 -1.02 -5.56 -7.35
C PHE A 130 -1.38 -7.06 -7.29
N LEU A 131 -1.83 -7.56 -6.13
CA LEU A 131 -2.26 -8.95 -5.98
C LEU A 131 -3.50 -9.26 -6.83
N ILE A 132 -4.48 -8.35 -6.89
CA ILE A 132 -5.66 -8.51 -7.77
C ILE A 132 -5.23 -8.56 -9.23
N SER A 133 -4.41 -7.60 -9.67
CA SER A 133 -3.87 -7.56 -11.03
C SER A 133 -3.09 -8.84 -11.38
N PHE A 134 -2.26 -9.32 -10.45
CA PHE A 134 -1.49 -10.54 -10.62
C PHE A 134 -2.37 -11.78 -10.77
N LEU A 135 -3.45 -11.90 -9.98
CA LEU A 135 -4.37 -13.04 -10.10
C LEU A 135 -5.11 -13.03 -11.45
N PHE A 136 -5.60 -11.88 -11.91
CA PHE A 136 -6.18 -11.80 -13.26
C PHE A 136 -5.15 -12.12 -14.34
N PHE A 137 -3.89 -11.71 -14.17
CA PHE A 137 -2.82 -12.09 -15.10
C PHE A 137 -2.58 -13.61 -15.14
N VAL A 138 -2.59 -14.28 -13.98
CA VAL A 138 -2.51 -15.76 -13.93
C VAL A 138 -3.71 -16.40 -14.62
N GLU A 139 -4.92 -15.87 -14.43
CA GLU A 139 -6.13 -16.35 -15.09
C GLU A 139 -6.05 -16.24 -16.61
N ILE A 140 -5.53 -15.13 -17.15
CA ILE A 140 -5.28 -14.94 -18.58
C ILE A 140 -4.31 -16.01 -19.10
N ILE A 141 -3.22 -16.29 -18.38
CA ILE A 141 -2.27 -17.34 -18.76
C ILE A 141 -2.97 -18.71 -18.83
N ILE A 142 -3.81 -19.03 -17.84
CA ILE A 142 -4.55 -20.29 -17.81
C ILE A 142 -5.49 -20.39 -19.03
N ILE A 143 -6.18 -19.30 -19.36
CA ILE A 143 -7.08 -19.27 -20.53
C ILE A 143 -6.30 -19.52 -21.82
N ILE A 144 -5.21 -18.79 -22.04
CA ILE A 144 -4.36 -18.95 -23.24
C ILE A 144 -3.82 -20.38 -23.33
N LEU A 145 -3.39 -20.97 -22.23
CA LEU A 145 -2.91 -22.36 -22.21
C LEU A 145 -4.01 -23.38 -22.45
N SER A 146 -5.27 -23.07 -22.12
CA SER A 146 -6.41 -23.95 -22.37
C SER A 146 -6.94 -23.88 -23.81
N THR A 147 -6.61 -22.82 -24.55
CA THR A 147 -7.04 -22.61 -25.93
C THR A 147 -6.00 -23.04 -26.97
N LEU A 148 -4.74 -23.26 -26.56
CA LEU A 148 -3.65 -23.86 -27.34
C LEU A 148 -3.76 -25.38 -27.44
#